data_AF-A0AA95ME69-F1
#
_entry.id   AF-A0AA95ME69-F1
#
_cell.length_a   1.000
_cell.length_b   1.000
_cell.length_c   1.000
_cell.angle_alpha   90.00
_cell.angle_beta   90.00
_cell.angle_gamma   90.00
#
_symmetry.space_group_name_H-M   'P 1'
#
loop_
_entity.id
_entity.type
_entity.pdbx_description
1 polymer ?
#
loop_
_entity_poly.entity_id
_entity_poly.type
_entity_poly.pdbx_seq_one_letter_code
_entity_poly.pdbx_strand_id
1 'polypeptide(L)'
;MKELSFAQNFSMIALNAQDSLHLTNAKNVSLRCMAGATILELYLDNGFTREGDILTFKRENFECPSITMYQETVLKALIGKNETIDETLPDYLTKVTKLSKKMLKEVEYSFAVSLLGANALEEIPSLIGCDLEYVTAGISMKEYRSNSELYTRLTESLRAEILEDGAMTDETILMLWLLRESGCLYDLFSREELKRVAARIYELLDSSSLAKVVLPINIHKSFETAVKNFLKIKKEVMSTPSGSGINFIFPVIERSQSIFIDTEEFFSNKEDRLSDVKARLESKGHVFTVIREGEVPLIKIDNVLYEAVPSAKQYRIPVHGVRLRKYPLSL
;
A
#
# COMPACT_ATOMS: atom_id res chain seq x y z
N MET A 1 -10.81 -18.57 -10.51
CA MET A 1 -10.50 -17.13 -10.39
C MET A 1 -9.50 -16.78 -11.47
N LYS A 2 -9.64 -15.61 -12.11
CA LYS A 2 -8.67 -15.15 -13.12
C LYS A 2 -7.37 -14.79 -12.41
N GLU A 3 -6.24 -15.24 -12.93
CA GLU A 3 -4.93 -14.85 -12.43
C GLU A 3 -4.71 -13.35 -12.70
N LEU A 4 -4.25 -12.63 -11.67
CA LEU A 4 -3.97 -11.20 -11.77
C LEU A 4 -2.58 -11.02 -12.39
N SER A 5 -2.45 -9.99 -13.22
CA SER A 5 -1.16 -9.61 -13.80
C SER A 5 -0.24 -8.94 -12.77
N PHE A 6 1.04 -8.78 -13.10
CA PHE A 6 2.04 -8.16 -12.23
C PHE A 6 1.60 -6.78 -11.70
N ALA A 7 1.14 -5.90 -12.59
CA ALA A 7 0.70 -4.56 -12.22
C ALA A 7 -0.59 -4.57 -11.41
N GLN A 8 -1.49 -5.53 -11.67
CA GLN A 8 -2.70 -5.73 -10.87
C GLN A 8 -2.36 -6.21 -9.45
N ASN A 9 -1.43 -7.16 -9.30
CA ASN A 9 -0.95 -7.64 -8.01
C ASN A 9 -0.39 -6.49 -7.17
N PHE A 10 0.51 -5.68 -7.73
CA PHE A 10 1.03 -4.51 -7.02
C PHE A 10 -0.08 -3.51 -6.67
N SER A 11 -0.97 -3.22 -7.63
CA SER A 11 -2.05 -2.24 -7.43
C SER A 11 -3.04 -2.67 -6.35
N MET A 12 -3.31 -3.96 -6.22
CA MET A 12 -4.11 -4.51 -5.13
C MET A 12 -3.47 -4.19 -3.77
N ILE A 13 -2.16 -4.39 -3.62
CA ILE A 13 -1.43 -4.02 -2.40
C ILE A 13 -1.47 -2.50 -2.17
N ALA A 14 -1.20 -1.73 -3.22
CA ALA A 14 -1.05 -0.29 -3.15
C ALA A 14 -2.37 0.45 -2.88
N LEU A 15 -3.51 -0.07 -3.34
CA LEU A 15 -4.82 0.56 -3.13
C LEU A 15 -5.49 0.13 -1.82
N ASN A 16 -5.09 -0.99 -1.21
CA ASN A 16 -5.71 -1.47 0.03
C ASN A 16 -5.72 -0.40 1.14
N ALA A 17 -6.89 -0.13 1.71
CA ALA A 17 -7.14 0.90 2.72
C ALA A 17 -6.77 2.33 2.26
N GLN A 18 -6.77 2.61 0.95
CA GLN A 18 -6.69 3.97 0.42
C GLN A 18 -8.09 4.55 0.24
N ASP A 19 -8.24 5.84 0.57
CA ASP A 19 -9.39 6.66 0.20
C ASP A 19 -9.67 6.52 -1.30
N SER A 20 -10.90 6.19 -1.70
CA SER A 20 -11.28 5.99 -3.11
C SER A 20 -11.84 7.25 -3.79
N LEU A 21 -12.08 8.32 -3.04
CA LEU A 21 -12.71 9.55 -3.51
C LEU A 21 -11.69 10.68 -3.74
N HIS A 22 -10.63 10.70 -2.94
CA HIS A 22 -9.71 11.82 -2.85
C HIS A 22 -8.26 11.42 -3.14
N LEU A 23 -7.50 12.38 -3.69
CA LEU A 23 -6.07 12.21 -3.92
C LEU A 23 -5.29 12.81 -2.76
N THR A 24 -4.60 11.96 -2.03
CA THR A 24 -3.64 12.34 -0.99
C THR A 24 -2.22 12.35 -1.54
N ASN A 25 -1.26 12.92 -0.81
CA ASN A 25 0.14 12.89 -1.24
C ASN A 25 0.70 11.47 -1.26
N ALA A 26 0.36 10.65 -0.26
CA ALA A 26 0.71 9.25 -0.20
C ALA A 26 0.12 8.45 -1.37
N LYS A 27 -1.16 8.70 -1.70
CA LYS A 27 -1.82 8.06 -2.83
C LYS A 27 -1.19 8.46 -4.16
N ASN A 28 -0.80 9.74 -4.34
CA ASN A 28 -0.09 10.16 -5.54
C ASN A 28 1.21 9.38 -5.77
N VAL A 29 1.95 9.03 -4.71
CA VAL A 29 3.16 8.18 -4.82
C VAL A 29 2.77 6.76 -5.22
N SER A 30 1.74 6.20 -4.58
CA SER A 30 1.23 4.85 -4.90
C SER A 30 0.80 4.75 -6.37
N LEU A 31 0.06 5.73 -6.88
CA LEU A 31 -0.42 5.78 -8.27
C LEU A 31 0.73 5.93 -9.29
N ARG A 32 1.80 6.65 -8.94
CA ARG A 32 3.01 6.69 -9.78
C ARG A 32 3.72 5.34 -9.80
N CYS A 33 3.78 4.65 -8.66
CA CYS A 33 4.31 3.29 -8.61
C CYS A 33 3.43 2.32 -9.40
N MET A 34 2.10 2.48 -9.40
CA MET A 34 1.20 1.66 -10.23
C MET A 34 1.45 1.89 -11.73
N ALA A 35 1.68 3.14 -12.14
CA ALA A 35 2.12 3.43 -13.51
C ALA A 35 3.50 2.81 -13.81
N GLY A 36 4.42 2.81 -12.84
CA GLY A 36 5.70 2.10 -12.95
C GLY A 36 5.51 0.58 -13.08
N ALA A 37 4.58 0.00 -12.33
CA ALA A 37 4.25 -1.42 -12.38
C ALA A 37 3.74 -1.83 -13.75
N THR A 38 2.98 -0.98 -14.44
CA THR A 38 2.59 -1.20 -15.84
C THR A 38 3.80 -1.29 -16.78
N ILE A 39 4.80 -0.41 -16.63
CA ILE A 39 6.02 -0.47 -17.44
C ILE A 39 6.80 -1.76 -17.16
N LEU A 40 6.89 -2.15 -15.90
CA LEU A 40 7.57 -3.36 -15.47
C LEU A 40 6.85 -4.62 -15.95
N GLU A 41 5.53 -4.64 -15.93
CA GLU A 41 4.72 -5.73 -16.49
C GLU A 41 4.96 -5.89 -18.00
N LEU A 42 4.88 -4.79 -18.76
CA LEU A 42 5.20 -4.81 -20.19
C LEU A 42 6.65 -5.22 -20.45
N TYR A 43 7.57 -4.88 -19.55
CA TYR A 43 8.95 -5.33 -19.63
C TYR A 43 9.01 -6.86 -19.45
N LEU A 44 8.41 -7.42 -18.40
CA LEU A 44 8.38 -8.86 -18.13
C LEU A 44 7.70 -9.65 -19.27
N ASP A 45 6.61 -9.12 -19.81
CA ASP A 45 5.78 -9.78 -20.83
C ASP A 45 6.32 -9.58 -22.27
N ASN A 46 7.49 -8.95 -22.43
CA ASN A 46 8.07 -8.60 -23.74
C ASN A 46 7.15 -7.73 -24.62
N GLY A 47 6.38 -6.83 -23.99
CA GLY A 47 5.52 -5.84 -24.66
C GLY A 47 6.27 -4.71 -25.37
N PHE A 48 7.59 -4.60 -25.15
CA PHE A 48 8.47 -3.65 -25.86
C PHE A 48 9.28 -4.35 -26.94
N THR A 49 9.54 -3.65 -28.05
CA THR A 49 10.61 -4.04 -28.97
C THR A 49 11.95 -3.68 -28.34
N ARG A 50 12.89 -4.63 -28.28
CA ARG A 50 14.18 -4.45 -27.60
C ARG A 50 15.33 -4.39 -28.60
N GLU A 51 16.12 -3.32 -28.55
CA GLU A 51 17.39 -3.17 -29.27
C GLU A 51 18.50 -2.77 -28.29
N GLY A 52 19.25 -3.76 -27.80
CA GLY A 52 20.15 -3.57 -26.66
C GLY A 52 19.38 -3.16 -25.40
N ASP A 53 19.76 -2.04 -24.79
CA ASP A 53 19.10 -1.48 -23.60
C ASP A 53 17.90 -0.58 -23.94
N ILE A 54 17.66 -0.30 -25.23
CA ILE A 54 16.57 0.57 -25.68
C ILE A 54 15.29 -0.26 -25.78
N LEU A 55 14.24 0.24 -25.11
CA LEU A 55 12.89 -0.26 -25.18
C LEU A 55 12.07 0.68 -26.07
N THR A 56 11.48 0.11 -27.12
CA THR A 56 10.62 0.83 -28.04
C THR A 56 9.17 0.44 -27.85
N PHE A 57 8.31 1.44 -27.64
CA PHE A 57 6.86 1.31 -27.70
C PHE A 57 6.29 2.22 -28.79
N LYS A 58 5.46 1.66 -29.67
CA LYS A 58 4.83 2.40 -30.76
C LYS A 58 3.33 2.53 -30.53
N ARG A 59 2.75 3.64 -30.97
CA ARG A 59 1.32 3.93 -30.82
C ARG A 59 0.43 2.92 -31.52
N GLU A 60 0.89 2.34 -32.64
CA GLU A 60 0.17 1.27 -33.36
C GLU A 60 -0.10 0.04 -32.47
N ASN A 61 0.73 -0.20 -31.45
CA ASN A 61 0.55 -1.33 -30.53
C ASN A 61 -0.73 -1.20 -29.69
N PHE A 62 -1.32 0.00 -29.55
CA PHE A 62 -2.61 0.18 -28.86
C PHE A 62 -3.77 -0.56 -29.53
N GLU A 63 -3.65 -0.89 -30.81
CA GLU A 63 -4.67 -1.65 -31.53
C GLU A 63 -4.62 -3.16 -31.21
N CYS A 64 -3.59 -3.60 -30.46
CA CYS A 64 -3.48 -4.99 -30.05
C CYS A 64 -4.55 -5.34 -28.99
N PRO A 65 -5.40 -6.37 -29.20
CA PRO A 65 -6.44 -6.77 -28.26
C PRO A 65 -5.92 -7.24 -26.88
N SER A 66 -4.60 -7.48 -26.77
CA SER A 66 -3.96 -7.92 -25.53
C SER A 66 -3.69 -6.78 -24.56
N ILE A 67 -3.68 -5.52 -25.03
CA ILE A 67 -3.42 -4.37 -24.18
C ILE A 67 -4.63 -4.10 -23.28
N THR A 68 -4.37 -4.08 -21.98
CA THR A 68 -5.40 -3.79 -20.98
C THR A 68 -5.69 -2.28 -20.91
N MET A 69 -6.87 -1.93 -20.39
CA MET A 69 -7.28 -0.52 -20.24
C MET A 69 -6.30 0.29 -19.39
N TYR A 70 -5.74 -0.29 -18.32
CA TYR A 70 -4.76 0.40 -17.47
C TYR A 70 -3.41 0.55 -18.18
N GLN A 71 -2.97 -0.45 -18.94
CA GLN A 71 -1.77 -0.36 -19.78
C GLN A 71 -1.89 0.77 -20.79
N GLU A 72 -3.01 0.80 -21.52
CA GLU A 72 -3.31 1.84 -22.49
C GLU A 72 -3.31 3.24 -21.84
N THR A 73 -3.94 3.37 -20.68
CA THR A 73 -4.05 4.65 -19.95
C THR A 73 -2.66 5.19 -19.56
N VAL A 74 -1.82 4.35 -18.97
CA VAL A 74 -0.45 4.73 -18.55
C VAL A 74 0.41 5.06 -19.77
N LEU A 75 0.41 4.20 -20.79
CA LEU A 75 1.22 4.41 -21.99
C LEU A 75 0.79 5.67 -22.76
N LYS A 76 -0.52 5.95 -22.86
CA LYS A 76 -1.03 7.21 -23.44
C LYS A 76 -0.54 8.43 -22.67
N ALA A 77 -0.50 8.35 -21.33
CA ALA A 77 0.01 9.43 -20.50
C ALA A 77 1.52 9.66 -20.70
N LEU A 78 2.29 8.63 -21.02
CA LEU A 78 3.74 8.70 -21.24
C LEU A 78 4.13 9.10 -22.67
N ILE A 79 3.44 8.56 -23.69
CA ILE A 79 3.70 8.85 -25.11
C ILE A 79 3.19 10.23 -25.52
N GLY A 80 2.13 10.71 -24.86
CA GLY A 80 1.49 11.97 -25.17
C GLY A 80 1.03 12.01 -26.62
N LYS A 81 1.63 12.90 -27.42
CA LYS A 81 1.31 13.05 -28.84
C LYS A 81 2.27 12.32 -29.78
N ASN A 82 3.36 11.75 -29.27
CA ASN A 82 4.38 11.11 -30.09
C ASN A 82 3.86 9.81 -30.72
N GLU A 83 4.51 9.37 -31.79
CA GLU A 83 4.21 8.07 -32.42
C GLU A 83 4.97 6.92 -31.77
N THR A 84 6.17 7.20 -31.27
CA THR A 84 7.03 6.23 -30.59
C THR A 84 7.63 6.81 -29.31
N ILE A 85 8.04 5.92 -28.41
CA ILE A 85 8.97 6.20 -27.32
C ILE A 85 10.08 5.17 -27.43
N ASP A 86 11.32 5.65 -27.52
CA ASP A 86 12.52 4.85 -27.65
C ASP A 86 13.46 5.22 -26.50
N GLU A 87 13.36 4.51 -25.38
CA GLU A 87 14.01 4.89 -24.13
C GLU A 87 14.46 3.68 -23.32
N THR A 88 15.39 3.88 -22.38
CA THR A 88 15.81 2.81 -21.48
C THR A 88 14.76 2.57 -20.39
N LEU A 89 14.79 1.38 -19.75
CA LEU A 89 13.88 1.09 -18.64
C LEU A 89 13.94 2.17 -17.52
N PRO A 90 15.12 2.63 -17.07
CA PRO A 90 15.21 3.74 -16.11
C PRO A 90 14.53 5.04 -16.56
N ASP A 91 14.59 5.37 -17.85
CA ASP A 91 13.98 6.59 -18.38
C ASP A 91 12.45 6.51 -18.34
N TYR A 92 11.88 5.37 -18.72
CA TYR A 92 10.44 5.11 -18.58
C TYR A 92 9.99 5.24 -17.12
N LEU A 93 10.71 4.61 -16.19
CA LEU A 93 10.40 4.69 -14.75
C LEU A 93 10.60 6.11 -14.19
N THR A 94 11.52 6.89 -14.75
CA THR A 94 11.69 8.30 -14.38
C THR A 94 10.53 9.15 -14.89
N LYS A 95 9.96 8.84 -16.07
CA LYS A 95 8.81 9.57 -16.61
C LYS A 95 7.55 9.44 -15.76
N VAL A 96 7.30 8.28 -15.13
CA VAL A 96 6.09 8.12 -14.29
C VAL A 96 6.06 9.10 -13.12
N THR A 97 7.22 9.59 -12.67
CA THR A 97 7.31 10.61 -11.61
C THR A 97 6.69 11.96 -12.01
N LYS A 98 6.65 12.24 -13.32
CA LYS A 98 6.18 13.51 -13.90
C LYS A 98 4.69 13.52 -14.20
N LEU A 99 3.96 12.44 -13.92
CA LEU A 99 2.52 12.36 -14.14
C LEU A 99 1.77 13.42 -13.31
N SER A 100 0.85 14.11 -13.98
CA SER A 100 -0.02 15.12 -13.37
C SER A 100 -1.11 14.49 -12.52
N LYS A 101 -1.68 15.23 -11.55
CA LYS A 101 -2.81 14.74 -10.73
C LYS A 101 -4.00 14.27 -11.57
N LYS A 102 -4.26 14.92 -12.73
CA LYS A 102 -5.33 14.50 -13.64
C LYS A 102 -5.05 13.09 -14.19
N MET A 103 -3.84 12.87 -14.71
CA MET A 103 -3.42 11.57 -15.23
C MET A 103 -3.43 10.51 -14.12
N LEU A 104 -3.02 10.85 -12.89
CA LEU A 104 -3.07 9.90 -11.78
C LEU A 104 -4.50 9.43 -11.45
N LYS A 105 -5.52 10.31 -11.57
CA LYS A 105 -6.92 9.89 -11.42
C LYS A 105 -7.35 8.93 -12.52
N GLU A 106 -6.91 9.15 -13.76
CA GLU A 106 -7.20 8.26 -14.89
C GLU A 106 -6.54 6.89 -14.67
N VAL A 107 -5.27 6.87 -14.22
CA VAL A 107 -4.55 5.65 -13.83
C VAL A 107 -5.30 4.91 -12.72
N GLU A 108 -5.64 5.60 -11.62
CA GLU A 108 -6.42 5.02 -10.52
C GLU A 108 -7.72 4.37 -11.01
N TYR A 109 -8.51 5.12 -11.78
CA TYR A 109 -9.78 4.64 -12.31
C TYR A 109 -9.62 3.38 -13.17
N SER A 110 -8.65 3.39 -14.08
CA SER A 110 -8.40 2.24 -14.98
C SER A 110 -8.01 0.96 -14.22
N PHE A 111 -7.19 1.09 -13.16
CA PHE A 111 -6.84 -0.04 -12.30
C PHE A 111 -8.01 -0.47 -11.42
N ALA A 112 -8.74 0.47 -10.82
CA ALA A 112 -9.89 0.18 -9.98
C ALA A 112 -10.95 -0.60 -10.77
N VAL A 113 -11.32 -0.15 -11.97
CA VAL A 113 -12.25 -0.87 -12.86
C VAL A 113 -11.75 -2.29 -13.17
N SER A 114 -10.45 -2.43 -13.47
CA SER A 114 -9.86 -3.73 -13.79
C SER A 114 -9.90 -4.70 -12.60
N LEU A 115 -9.57 -4.22 -11.39
CA LEU A 115 -9.55 -5.04 -10.17
C LEU A 115 -10.95 -5.35 -9.64
N LEU A 116 -11.89 -4.40 -9.73
CA LEU A 116 -13.32 -4.62 -9.43
C LEU A 116 -13.88 -5.71 -10.34
N GLY A 117 -13.61 -5.65 -11.65
CA GLY A 117 -14.03 -6.67 -12.61
C GLY A 117 -13.41 -8.04 -12.37
N ALA A 118 -12.25 -8.10 -11.71
CA ALA A 118 -11.58 -9.33 -11.32
C ALA A 118 -11.98 -9.85 -9.92
N ASN A 119 -12.89 -9.15 -9.21
CA ASN A 119 -13.27 -9.42 -7.83
C ASN A 119 -12.07 -9.41 -6.85
N ALA A 120 -11.05 -8.61 -7.17
CA ALA A 120 -9.83 -8.44 -6.38
C ALA A 120 -9.87 -7.19 -5.48
N LEU A 121 -10.80 -6.28 -5.76
CA LEU A 121 -11.00 -5.02 -5.04
C LEU A 121 -12.49 -4.77 -4.91
N GLU A 122 -12.89 -4.02 -3.88
CA GLU A 122 -14.21 -3.43 -3.74
C GLU A 122 -14.10 -2.05 -3.07
N GLU A 123 -15.15 -1.25 -3.15
CA GLU A 123 -15.27 0.02 -2.42
C GLU A 123 -16.22 -0.14 -1.24
N ILE A 124 -15.74 0.21 -0.05
CA ILE A 124 -16.51 0.15 1.19
C ILE A 124 -16.48 1.52 1.90
N PRO A 125 -17.39 1.79 2.84
CA PRO A 125 -17.24 2.91 3.76
C PRO A 125 -15.85 2.91 4.41
N SER A 126 -15.24 4.08 4.55
CA SER A 126 -13.93 4.14 5.18
C SER A 126 -13.99 3.80 6.67
N LEU A 127 -12.94 3.16 7.17
CA LEU A 127 -12.75 2.89 8.59
C LEU A 127 -12.77 4.19 9.43
N ILE A 128 -12.26 5.30 8.86
CA ILE A 128 -12.35 6.63 9.50
C ILE A 128 -13.81 7.09 9.64
N GLY A 129 -14.67 6.71 8.69
CA GLY A 129 -16.11 6.97 8.73
C GLY A 129 -16.86 6.22 9.83
N CYS A 130 -16.18 5.37 10.62
CA CYS A 130 -16.73 4.79 11.85
C CYS A 130 -16.65 5.73 13.06
N ASP A 131 -15.82 6.78 13.01
CA ASP A 131 -15.77 7.84 14.03
C ASP A 131 -17.00 8.75 13.87
N LEU A 132 -17.78 8.91 14.93
CA LEU A 132 -19.05 9.63 14.95
C LEU A 132 -18.89 11.12 14.66
N GLU A 133 -17.70 11.70 14.83
CA GLU A 133 -17.41 13.05 14.37
C GLU A 133 -17.58 13.18 12.85
N TYR A 134 -17.15 12.19 12.08
CA TYR A 134 -17.31 12.19 10.62
C TYR A 134 -18.74 11.86 10.20
N VAL A 135 -19.40 10.95 10.93
CA VAL A 135 -20.81 10.62 10.71
C VAL A 135 -21.70 11.84 10.90
N THR A 136 -21.53 12.58 12.00
CA THR A 136 -22.33 13.78 12.31
C THR A 136 -22.02 14.96 11.40
N ALA A 137 -20.79 15.04 10.87
CA ALA A 137 -20.42 16.01 9.85
C ALA A 137 -20.99 15.70 8.45
N GLY A 138 -21.63 14.53 8.26
CA GLY A 138 -22.20 14.12 6.97
C GLY A 138 -21.14 13.87 5.89
N ILE A 139 -19.90 13.59 6.28
CA ILE A 139 -18.79 13.40 5.34
C ILE A 139 -18.82 11.95 4.86
N SER A 140 -19.12 11.77 3.57
CA SER A 140 -19.01 10.45 2.93
C SER A 140 -17.55 10.15 2.62
N MET A 141 -17.00 9.12 3.26
CA MET A 141 -15.66 8.61 3.03
C MET A 141 -15.76 7.16 2.57
N LYS A 142 -15.07 6.84 1.48
CA LYS A 142 -14.95 5.48 0.97
C LYS A 142 -13.49 5.11 0.84
N GLU A 143 -13.20 3.83 1.01
CA GLU A 143 -11.88 3.28 0.79
C GLU A 143 -11.96 2.01 -0.04
N TYR A 144 -10.84 1.68 -0.67
CA TYR A 144 -10.67 0.42 -1.35
C TYR A 144 -10.33 -0.70 -0.36
N ARG A 145 -11.07 -1.80 -0.42
CA ARG A 145 -10.74 -3.05 0.26
C ARG A 145 -10.34 -4.09 -0.76
N SER A 146 -9.14 -4.65 -0.61
CA SER A 146 -8.71 -5.78 -1.43
C SER A 146 -9.33 -7.08 -0.95
N ASN A 147 -9.53 -8.03 -1.86
CA ASN A 147 -9.97 -9.37 -1.50
C ASN A 147 -8.97 -10.02 -0.53
N SER A 148 -9.44 -10.44 0.65
CA SER A 148 -8.55 -10.89 1.73
C SER A 148 -7.79 -12.17 1.45
N GLU A 149 -8.36 -13.12 0.71
CA GLU A 149 -7.68 -14.37 0.34
C GLU A 149 -6.56 -14.08 -0.67
N LEU A 150 -6.88 -13.33 -1.74
CA LEU A 150 -5.91 -12.94 -2.75
C LEU A 150 -4.80 -12.07 -2.16
N TYR A 151 -5.16 -11.09 -1.32
CA TYR A 151 -4.21 -10.22 -0.64
C TYR A 151 -3.26 -11.05 0.24
N THR A 152 -3.79 -11.88 1.14
CA THR A 152 -2.97 -12.69 2.05
C THR A 152 -2.05 -13.64 1.28
N ARG A 153 -2.56 -14.32 0.25
CA ARG A 153 -1.76 -15.22 -0.59
C ARG A 153 -0.59 -14.48 -1.25
N LEU A 154 -0.86 -13.32 -1.85
CA LEU A 154 0.15 -12.51 -2.54
C LEU A 154 1.18 -11.94 -1.56
N THR A 155 0.73 -11.39 -0.43
CA THR A 155 1.65 -10.77 0.53
C THR A 155 2.52 -11.80 1.23
N GLU A 156 1.97 -12.96 1.62
CA GLU A 156 2.76 -14.00 2.26
C GLU A 156 3.73 -14.69 1.29
N SER A 157 3.36 -14.88 0.02
CA SER A 157 4.30 -15.42 -0.99
C SER A 157 5.47 -14.46 -1.21
N LEU A 158 5.20 -13.15 -1.34
CA LEU A 158 6.23 -12.13 -1.47
C LEU A 158 7.11 -12.05 -0.22
N ARG A 159 6.50 -12.08 0.97
CA ARG A 159 7.23 -12.07 2.25
C ARG A 159 8.17 -13.26 2.36
N ALA A 160 7.69 -14.47 2.04
CA ALA A 160 8.50 -15.68 2.10
C ALA A 160 9.72 -15.58 1.17
N GLU A 161 9.52 -15.27 -0.11
CA GLU A 161 10.62 -15.20 -1.08
C GLU A 161 11.62 -14.09 -0.76
N ILE A 162 11.15 -12.94 -0.24
CA ILE A 162 12.03 -11.83 0.14
C ILE A 162 12.88 -12.19 1.36
N LEU A 163 12.32 -12.88 2.36
CA LEU A 163 12.99 -13.15 3.63
C LEU A 163 13.88 -14.41 3.60
N GLU A 164 13.58 -15.36 2.71
CA GLU A 164 14.34 -16.59 2.57
C GLU A 164 15.74 -16.37 1.97
N ASP A 165 16.65 -17.26 2.36
CA ASP A 165 18.01 -17.32 1.82
C ASP A 165 17.97 -18.07 0.47
N GLY A 166 17.89 -17.30 -0.63
CA GLY A 166 17.82 -17.88 -1.97
C GLY A 166 17.98 -16.85 -3.09
N ALA A 167 17.94 -17.31 -4.34
CA ALA A 167 17.78 -16.41 -5.47
C ALA A 167 16.34 -15.89 -5.51
N MET A 168 16.16 -14.59 -5.73
CA MET A 168 14.83 -14.02 -5.94
C MET A 168 14.54 -13.92 -7.43
N THR A 169 13.29 -14.18 -7.80
CA THR A 169 12.79 -14.00 -9.15
C THR A 169 12.82 -12.53 -9.55
N ASP A 170 12.92 -12.27 -10.86
CA ASP A 170 12.85 -10.92 -11.40
C ASP A 170 11.54 -10.23 -11.00
N GLU A 171 10.43 -10.97 -10.97
CA GLU A 171 9.13 -10.47 -10.52
C GLU A 171 9.19 -9.96 -9.07
N THR A 172 9.76 -10.76 -8.16
CA THR A 172 9.88 -10.38 -6.74
C THR A 172 10.87 -9.24 -6.53
N ILE A 173 11.96 -9.16 -7.29
CA ILE A 173 12.89 -8.01 -7.27
C ILE A 173 12.15 -6.71 -7.64
N LEU A 174 11.36 -6.76 -8.71
CA LEU A 174 10.59 -5.62 -9.20
C LEU A 174 9.46 -5.24 -8.23
N MET A 175 8.78 -6.23 -7.65
CA MET A 175 7.77 -6.00 -6.61
C MET A 175 8.39 -5.37 -5.35
N LEU A 176 9.54 -5.88 -4.89
CA LEU A 176 10.28 -5.32 -3.76
C LEU A 176 10.63 -3.84 -3.99
N TRP A 177 11.08 -3.50 -5.19
CA TRP A 177 11.32 -2.10 -5.56
C TRP A 177 10.04 -1.26 -5.50
N LEU A 178 8.92 -1.74 -6.07
CA LEU A 178 7.64 -1.02 -6.02
C LEU A 178 7.12 -0.83 -4.58
N LEU A 179 7.24 -1.85 -3.73
CA LEU A 179 6.88 -1.78 -2.31
C LEU A 179 7.73 -0.75 -1.56
N ARG A 180 9.02 -0.65 -1.90
CA ARG A 180 9.93 0.36 -1.34
C ARG A 180 9.52 1.77 -1.75
N GLU A 181 9.31 2.00 -3.04
CA GLU A 181 8.99 3.32 -3.58
C GLU A 181 7.61 3.83 -3.15
N SER A 182 6.64 2.93 -2.99
CA SER A 182 5.29 3.27 -2.52
C SER A 182 5.18 3.37 -1.00
N GLY A 183 6.16 2.85 -0.26
CA GLY A 183 6.12 2.76 1.20
C GLY A 183 5.27 1.61 1.74
N CYS A 184 4.82 0.68 0.88
CA CYS A 184 4.05 -0.49 1.30
C CYS A 184 4.88 -1.52 2.10
N LEU A 185 6.22 -1.43 2.11
CA LEU A 185 7.06 -2.31 2.93
C LEU A 185 6.66 -2.34 4.41
N TYR A 186 6.25 -1.20 4.97
CA TYR A 186 5.86 -1.10 6.38
C TYR A 186 4.48 -1.69 6.68
N ASP A 187 3.67 -1.89 5.64
CA ASP A 187 2.39 -2.57 5.74
C ASP A 187 2.58 -4.08 5.73
N LEU A 188 3.65 -4.56 5.07
CA LEU A 188 3.91 -5.97 4.84
C LEU A 188 4.94 -6.57 5.79
N PHE A 189 5.90 -5.82 6.32
CA PHE A 189 7.03 -6.37 7.09
C PHE A 189 7.14 -5.82 8.51
N SER A 190 7.58 -6.68 9.42
CA SER A 190 7.96 -6.33 10.79
C SER A 190 9.19 -5.43 10.82
N ARG A 191 9.42 -4.78 11.96
CA ARG A 191 10.65 -3.99 12.16
C ARG A 191 11.93 -4.83 12.04
N GLU A 192 11.90 -6.08 12.47
CA GLU A 192 13.05 -6.97 12.39
C GLU A 192 13.21 -7.53 10.97
N GLU A 193 12.10 -7.89 10.32
CA GLU A 193 12.08 -8.32 8.93
C GLU A 193 12.59 -7.21 8.00
N LEU A 194 12.22 -5.95 8.24
CA LEU A 194 12.74 -4.81 7.46
C LEU A 194 14.26 -4.71 7.48
N LYS A 195 14.94 -5.15 8.55
CA LYS A 195 16.41 -5.24 8.58
C LYS A 195 16.91 -6.31 7.63
N ARG A 196 16.25 -7.47 7.57
CA ARG A 196 16.55 -8.53 6.61
C ARG A 196 16.28 -8.05 5.18
N VAL A 197 15.13 -7.42 4.91
CA VAL A 197 14.80 -6.83 3.60
C VAL A 197 15.90 -5.85 3.16
N ALA A 198 16.37 -4.98 4.05
CA ALA A 198 17.47 -4.08 3.73
C ALA A 198 18.75 -4.82 3.34
N ALA A 199 19.13 -5.87 4.08
CA ALA A 199 20.28 -6.71 3.72
C ALA A 199 20.10 -7.38 2.34
N ARG A 200 18.91 -7.91 2.05
CA ARG A 200 18.58 -8.52 0.74
C ARG A 200 18.72 -7.53 -0.41
N ILE A 201 18.29 -6.28 -0.23
CA ILE A 201 18.46 -5.22 -1.24
C ILE A 201 19.95 -4.99 -1.56
N TYR A 202 20.84 -5.03 -0.57
CA TYR A 202 22.28 -4.91 -0.81
C TYR A 202 22.84 -6.14 -1.53
N GLU A 203 22.47 -7.35 -1.12
CA GLU A 203 22.89 -8.60 -1.79
C GLU A 203 22.49 -8.63 -3.28
N LEU A 204 21.29 -8.12 -3.58
CA LEU A 204 20.78 -8.00 -4.95
C LEU A 204 21.59 -7.04 -5.82
N LEU A 205 22.06 -5.93 -5.24
CA LEU A 205 22.87 -4.95 -5.97
C LEU A 205 24.20 -5.55 -6.44
N ASP A 206 24.68 -6.62 -5.81
CA ASP A 206 25.87 -7.34 -6.27
C ASP A 206 25.52 -8.48 -7.23
N SER A 207 24.43 -9.21 -6.96
CA SER A 207 24.10 -10.48 -7.61
C SER A 207 23.17 -10.42 -8.82
N SER A 208 22.35 -9.37 -8.98
CA SER A 208 21.36 -9.26 -10.06
C SER A 208 21.60 -8.05 -10.97
N SER A 209 21.65 -8.29 -12.29
CA SER A 209 21.73 -7.21 -13.29
C SER A 209 20.48 -6.34 -13.31
N LEU A 210 19.30 -6.94 -13.20
CA LEU A 210 18.02 -6.25 -13.15
C LEU A 210 17.95 -5.32 -11.93
N ALA A 211 18.37 -5.84 -10.77
CA ALA A 211 18.41 -5.08 -9.53
C ALA A 211 19.35 -3.87 -9.61
N LYS A 212 20.53 -4.02 -10.23
CA LYS A 212 21.48 -2.91 -10.48
C LYS A 212 20.87 -1.78 -11.32
N VAL A 213 19.96 -2.10 -12.24
CA VAL A 213 19.27 -1.12 -13.09
C VAL A 213 18.13 -0.42 -12.32
N VAL A 214 17.30 -1.19 -11.62
CA VAL A 214 16.04 -0.68 -11.07
C VAL A 214 16.18 -0.10 -9.66
N LEU A 215 16.94 -0.75 -8.76
CA LEU A 215 17.03 -0.32 -7.35
C LEU A 215 17.60 1.10 -7.14
N PRO A 216 18.48 1.65 -7.98
CA PRO A 216 18.94 3.04 -7.84
C PRO A 216 17.88 4.10 -8.19
N ILE A 217 16.79 3.72 -8.85
CA ILE A 217 15.74 4.64 -9.29
C ILE A 217 14.83 4.97 -8.10
N ASN A 218 14.57 6.27 -7.91
CA ASN A 218 13.69 6.79 -6.86
C ASN A 218 12.48 7.51 -7.48
N ILE A 219 11.28 6.97 -7.29
CA ILE A 219 10.01 7.64 -7.62
C ILE A 219 9.68 8.70 -6.55
N HIS A 220 10.15 8.51 -5.30
CA HIS A 220 9.93 9.44 -4.21
C HIS A 220 11.20 9.76 -3.41
N LYS A 221 11.63 11.04 -3.42
CA LYS A 221 12.88 11.49 -2.78
C LYS A 221 12.90 11.38 -1.25
N SER A 222 11.76 11.32 -0.57
CA SER A 222 11.70 11.40 0.91
C SER A 222 11.98 10.05 1.61
N PHE A 223 12.05 8.94 0.87
CA PHE A 223 12.25 7.60 1.45
C PHE A 223 13.65 7.40 2.02
N GLU A 224 14.70 7.91 1.35
CA GLU A 224 16.07 7.86 1.88
C GLU A 224 16.20 8.51 3.26
N THR A 225 15.49 9.62 3.48
CA THR A 225 15.51 10.35 4.75
C THR A 225 14.84 9.55 5.87
N ALA A 226 13.75 8.83 5.56
CA ALA A 226 13.06 7.97 6.53
C ALA A 226 13.91 6.77 6.94
N VAL A 227 14.57 6.09 5.99
CA VAL A 227 15.48 4.96 6.28
C VAL A 227 16.72 5.41 7.04
N LYS A 228 17.33 6.55 6.66
CA LYS A 228 18.48 7.13 7.38
C LYS A 228 18.13 7.51 8.82
N ASN A 229 16.91 8.00 9.06
CA ASN A 229 16.45 8.32 10.42
C ASN A 229 16.08 7.05 11.21
N PHE A 230 15.47 6.05 10.58
CA PHE A 230 15.12 4.77 11.19
C PHE A 230 16.36 4.03 11.74
N LEU A 231 17.44 3.96 10.95
CA LEU A 231 18.71 3.35 11.38
C LEU A 231 19.42 4.14 12.50
N LYS A 232 19.11 5.43 12.68
CA LYS A 232 19.70 6.29 13.71
C LYS A 232 19.00 6.22 15.08
N ILE A 233 17.81 5.63 15.16
CA ILE A 233 17.05 5.55 16.42
C ILE A 233 17.65 4.45 17.28
N LYS A 234 18.38 4.87 18.33
CA LYS A 234 19.01 3.98 19.31
C LYS A 234 17.98 3.17 20.10
N LYS A 235 18.44 2.00 20.59
CA LYS A 235 17.75 0.99 21.43
C LYS A 235 16.96 1.51 22.64
N GLU A 236 17.17 2.73 23.14
CA GLU A 236 16.62 3.19 24.42
C GLU A 236 15.19 3.78 24.36
N VAL A 237 14.61 4.01 23.17
CA VAL A 237 13.20 4.46 23.03
C VAL A 237 12.22 3.26 23.05
N MET A 238 12.69 2.06 23.41
CA MET A 238 11.99 0.79 23.12
C MET A 238 11.03 0.25 24.19
N SER A 239 10.75 0.94 25.29
CA SER A 239 9.75 0.41 26.23
C SER A 239 9.08 1.52 27.04
N THR A 240 7.87 1.90 26.65
CA THR A 240 6.91 2.50 27.59
C THR A 240 5.99 1.41 28.14
N PRO A 241 5.60 1.47 29.44
CA PRO A 241 4.77 0.47 30.10
C PRO A 241 3.37 0.22 29.50
N SER A 242 2.94 1.01 28.51
CA SER A 242 1.57 0.99 27.95
C SER A 242 1.51 0.73 26.44
N GLY A 243 2.52 0.08 25.87
CA GLY A 243 2.52 -0.44 24.49
C GLY A 243 3.55 0.20 23.56
N SER A 244 3.80 -0.49 22.45
CA SER A 244 4.81 -0.17 21.43
C SER A 244 4.31 0.93 20.47
N GLY A 245 4.05 2.12 21.00
CA GLY A 245 3.39 3.20 20.24
C GLY A 245 4.30 3.97 19.27
N ILE A 246 4.14 3.74 17.96
CA ILE A 246 4.76 4.50 16.86
C ILE A 246 4.05 5.84 16.67
N ASN A 247 4.07 6.73 17.65
CA ASN A 247 3.57 8.11 17.45
C ASN A 247 4.66 9.11 17.05
N PHE A 248 5.92 8.69 16.87
CA PHE A 248 7.04 9.64 16.78
C PHE A 248 8.05 9.46 15.63
N ILE A 249 7.84 8.58 14.64
CA ILE A 249 8.89 8.32 13.62
C ILE A 249 8.43 8.44 12.14
N PHE A 250 7.16 8.63 11.82
CA PHE A 250 6.75 8.60 10.39
C PHE A 250 5.88 9.80 9.95
N PRO A 251 6.50 10.92 9.52
CA PRO A 251 5.78 12.01 8.86
C PRO A 251 5.44 11.76 7.38
N VAL A 252 5.70 10.58 6.80
CA VAL A 252 5.74 10.44 5.33
C VAL A 252 4.54 9.71 4.72
N ILE A 253 3.68 9.03 5.51
CA ILE A 253 2.51 8.37 4.94
C ILE A 253 1.31 8.52 5.87
N GLU A 254 0.30 9.27 5.40
CA GLU A 254 -1.02 9.44 6.03
C GLU A 254 -1.77 8.11 6.32
N ARG A 255 -1.23 6.96 5.88
CA ARG A 255 -1.71 5.59 6.19
C ARG A 255 -1.54 5.14 7.65
N SER A 256 -0.90 5.95 8.49
CA SER A 256 -0.55 5.60 9.88
C SER A 256 -1.35 6.37 10.93
N GLN A 257 -2.38 7.12 10.54
CA GLN A 257 -3.19 7.86 11.50
C GLN A 257 -3.98 6.90 12.39
N SER A 258 -3.93 7.12 13.70
CA SER A 258 -4.77 6.36 14.64
C SER A 258 -6.23 6.77 14.45
N ILE A 259 -7.12 5.79 14.29
CA ILE A 259 -8.57 6.03 14.13
C ILE A 259 -9.22 5.85 15.49
N PHE A 260 -10.08 6.78 15.90
CA PHE A 260 -10.83 6.65 17.15
C PHE A 260 -12.28 6.32 16.83
N ILE A 261 -12.77 5.18 17.29
CA ILE A 261 -14.17 4.81 17.14
C ILE A 261 -14.80 4.96 18.53
N ASP A 262 -15.65 5.97 18.69
CA ASP A 262 -16.45 6.18 19.89
C ASP A 262 -17.46 5.06 20.10
N THR A 263 -17.95 4.94 21.33
CA THR A 263 -19.04 4.02 21.66
C THR A 263 -20.37 4.78 21.70
N GLU A 264 -21.46 4.15 21.26
CA GLU A 264 -22.79 4.78 21.27
C GLU A 264 -23.31 4.99 22.71
N GLU A 265 -22.88 4.12 23.61
CA GLU A 265 -23.24 4.16 25.02
C GLU A 265 -22.03 4.33 25.95
N PHE A 266 -22.30 4.70 27.20
CA PHE A 266 -21.27 4.79 28.22
C PHE A 266 -21.01 3.42 28.84
N PHE A 267 -19.96 2.74 28.38
CA PHE A 267 -19.54 1.47 28.97
C PHE A 267 -18.48 1.67 30.07
N SER A 268 -18.70 1.01 31.21
CA SER A 268 -17.81 1.06 32.37
C SER A 268 -16.61 0.14 32.24
N ASN A 269 -16.72 -0.98 31.51
CA ASN A 269 -15.64 -1.91 31.24
C ASN A 269 -15.11 -1.78 29.79
N LYS A 270 -13.98 -2.43 29.49
CA LYS A 270 -13.28 -2.32 28.19
C LYS A 270 -13.80 -3.35 27.18
N GLU A 271 -14.34 -4.47 27.67
CA GLU A 271 -14.87 -5.57 26.87
C GLU A 271 -16.12 -5.14 26.10
N ASP A 272 -17.04 -4.45 26.78
CA ASP A 272 -18.26 -3.92 26.18
C ASP A 272 -17.95 -2.81 25.16
N ARG A 273 -16.97 -1.94 25.45
CA ARG A 273 -16.50 -0.92 24.48
C ARG A 273 -15.99 -1.56 23.20
N LEU A 274 -15.22 -2.64 23.33
CA LEU A 274 -14.71 -3.36 22.17
C LEU A 274 -15.85 -4.06 21.42
N SER A 275 -16.83 -4.63 22.12
CA SER A 275 -18.00 -5.25 21.52
C SER A 275 -18.84 -4.25 20.70
N ASP A 276 -19.06 -3.05 21.23
CA ASP A 276 -19.79 -1.98 20.54
C ASP A 276 -19.06 -1.52 19.27
N VAL A 277 -17.74 -1.32 19.37
CA VAL A 277 -16.91 -0.97 18.21
C VAL A 277 -16.93 -2.07 17.15
N LYS A 278 -16.89 -3.35 17.55
CA LYS A 278 -17.02 -4.49 16.62
C LYS A 278 -18.35 -4.49 15.89
N ALA A 279 -19.45 -4.27 16.60
CA ALA A 279 -20.78 -4.18 15.99
C ALA A 279 -20.86 -3.02 14.98
N ARG A 280 -20.24 -1.88 15.31
CA ARG A 280 -20.16 -0.73 14.38
C ARG A 280 -19.36 -1.07 13.12
N LEU A 281 -18.20 -1.72 13.24
CA LEU A 281 -17.40 -2.18 12.10
C LEU A 281 -18.22 -3.08 11.16
N GLU A 282 -18.91 -4.06 11.71
CA GLU A 282 -19.78 -4.98 10.94
C GLU A 282 -20.92 -4.24 10.24
N SER A 283 -21.58 -3.31 10.94
CA SER A 283 -22.65 -2.48 10.36
C SER A 283 -22.19 -1.63 9.16
N LYS A 284 -20.90 -1.31 9.11
CA LYS A 284 -20.26 -0.56 8.01
C LYS A 284 -19.67 -1.48 6.94
N GLY A 285 -19.81 -2.79 7.11
CA GLY A 285 -19.39 -3.80 6.15
C GLY A 285 -17.93 -4.25 6.30
N HIS A 286 -17.21 -3.80 7.33
CA HIS A 286 -15.86 -4.28 7.62
C HIS A 286 -15.90 -5.69 8.22
N VAL A 287 -14.91 -6.51 7.87
CA VAL A 287 -14.70 -7.82 8.50
C VAL A 287 -13.55 -7.70 9.47
N PHE A 288 -13.65 -8.34 10.64
CA PHE A 288 -12.54 -8.37 11.59
C PHE A 288 -12.28 -9.75 12.16
N THR A 289 -11.06 -9.94 12.65
CA THR A 289 -10.65 -11.14 13.38
C THR A 289 -9.79 -10.73 14.57
N VAL A 290 -10.10 -11.25 15.76
CA VAL A 290 -9.29 -11.02 16.95
C VAL A 290 -8.10 -11.97 16.90
N ILE A 291 -6.89 -11.42 16.79
CA ILE A 291 -5.64 -12.18 16.73
C ILE A 291 -5.13 -12.47 18.15
N ARG A 292 -5.24 -11.49 19.05
CA ARG A 292 -4.81 -11.61 20.44
C ARG A 292 -5.73 -10.81 21.35
N GLU A 293 -6.20 -11.43 22.42
CA GLU A 293 -6.94 -10.76 23.50
C GLU A 293 -6.01 -10.13 24.54
N GLY A 294 -6.54 -9.26 25.40
CA GLY A 294 -5.78 -8.63 26.48
C GLY A 294 -6.25 -7.21 26.79
N GLU A 295 -5.44 -6.44 27.51
CA GLU A 295 -5.72 -5.03 27.80
C GLU A 295 -5.73 -4.15 26.54
N VAL A 296 -4.87 -4.49 25.57
CA VAL A 296 -4.85 -3.93 24.24
C VAL A 296 -4.96 -5.08 23.23
N PRO A 297 -6.18 -5.43 22.81
CA PRO A 297 -6.40 -6.47 21.82
C PRO A 297 -5.71 -6.15 20.49
N LEU A 298 -5.19 -7.19 19.83
CA LEU A 298 -4.72 -7.11 18.44
C LEU A 298 -5.82 -7.66 17.55
N ILE A 299 -6.31 -6.84 16.63
CA ILE A 299 -7.38 -7.19 15.70
C ILE A 299 -6.92 -6.97 14.27
N LYS A 300 -7.26 -7.89 13.37
CA LYS A 300 -7.18 -7.69 11.93
C LYS A 300 -8.52 -7.12 11.48
N ILE A 301 -8.54 -5.94 10.89
CA ILE A 301 -9.73 -5.37 10.23
C ILE A 301 -9.43 -5.37 8.73
N ASP A 302 -10.26 -6.06 7.97
CA ASP A 302 -10.05 -6.39 6.57
C ASP A 302 -8.66 -6.99 6.35
N ASN A 303 -7.73 -6.25 5.73
CA ASN A 303 -6.37 -6.71 5.46
C ASN A 303 -5.31 -6.05 6.35
N VAL A 304 -5.71 -5.26 7.34
CA VAL A 304 -4.79 -4.45 8.15
C VAL A 304 -4.89 -4.81 9.63
N LEU A 305 -3.74 -4.93 10.30
CA LEU A 305 -3.67 -5.17 11.74
C LEU A 305 -3.70 -3.87 12.55
N TYR A 306 -4.44 -3.89 13.65
CA TYR A 306 -4.60 -2.79 14.57
C TYR A 306 -4.50 -3.24 16.03
N GLU A 307 -3.78 -2.47 16.84
CA GLU A 307 -4.00 -2.45 18.28
C GLU A 307 -5.29 -1.67 18.58
N ALA A 308 -6.23 -2.31 19.25
CA ALA A 308 -7.46 -1.72 19.71
C ALA A 308 -7.26 -1.20 21.14
N VAL A 309 -6.91 0.08 21.30
CA VAL A 309 -6.61 0.66 22.62
C VAL A 309 -7.87 1.31 23.20
N PRO A 310 -8.46 0.79 24.29
CA PRO A 310 -9.56 1.47 24.98
C PRO A 310 -9.11 2.88 25.40
N SER A 311 -9.86 3.91 25.01
CA SER A 311 -9.46 5.31 25.15
C SER A 311 -10.67 6.21 25.36
N ALA A 312 -10.42 7.49 25.68
CA ALA A 312 -11.43 8.53 25.68
C ALA A 312 -10.91 9.81 25.00
N LYS A 313 -11.77 10.52 24.26
CA LYS A 313 -11.52 11.90 23.83
C LYS A 313 -12.02 12.85 24.91
N GLN A 314 -11.16 13.79 25.35
CA GLN A 314 -11.48 14.75 26.40
C GLN A 314 -12.18 15.97 25.78
N TYR A 315 -13.50 15.98 25.84
CA TYR A 315 -14.34 17.15 25.57
C TYR A 315 -14.89 17.70 26.90
N ARG A 316 -15.88 18.60 26.83
CA ARG A 316 -16.63 19.03 28.01
C ARG A 316 -17.29 17.84 28.73
N ILE A 317 -17.68 16.81 27.98
CA ILE A 317 -18.11 15.50 28.48
C ILE A 317 -17.18 14.47 27.82
N PRO A 318 -16.47 13.61 28.59
CA PRO A 318 -15.60 12.59 28.00
C PRO A 318 -16.38 11.64 27.09
N VAL A 319 -15.88 11.44 25.87
CA VAL A 319 -16.43 10.47 24.92
C VAL A 319 -15.54 9.24 24.95
N HIS A 320 -16.10 8.10 25.36
CA HIS A 320 -15.40 6.81 25.43
C HIS A 320 -15.38 6.14 24.06
N GLY A 321 -14.37 5.30 23.83
CA GLY A 321 -14.22 4.58 22.58
C GLY A 321 -12.97 3.70 22.54
N VAL A 322 -12.62 3.27 21.33
CA VAL A 322 -11.42 2.49 21.03
C VAL A 322 -10.59 3.23 20.01
N ARG A 323 -9.31 3.43 20.31
CA ARG A 323 -8.33 3.96 19.37
C ARG A 323 -7.64 2.81 18.66
N LEU A 324 -7.94 2.65 17.38
CA LEU A 324 -7.24 1.77 16.48
C LEU A 324 -5.89 2.39 16.10
N ARG A 325 -4.81 1.70 16.43
CA ARG A 325 -3.45 2.06 16.03
C ARG A 325 -2.94 0.99 15.10
N LYS A 326 -2.54 1.34 13.88
CA LYS A 326 -2.00 0.36 12.93
C LYS A 326 -0.83 -0.36 13.58
N TYR A 327 -0.94 -1.68 13.70
CA TYR A 327 0.08 -2.50 14.32
C TYR A 327 1.14 -2.80 13.24
N PRO A 328 2.40 -2.36 13.40
CA PRO A 328 3.48 -2.90 12.59
C PRO A 328 3.52 -4.42 12.85
N LEU A 329 3.80 -5.25 11.85
CA LEU A 329 3.86 -6.71 12.00
C LEU A 329 5.00 -7.20 12.92
N SER A 330 5.29 -6.57 14.06
CA SER A 330 6.22 -7.10 15.06
C SER A 330 5.58 -8.31 15.75
N LEU A 331 5.75 -9.47 15.17
CA LEU A 331 5.72 -10.75 15.88
C LEU A 331 7.11 -11.38 15.78
#